data_AF-A0A0F9EY04-F1
#
_entry.id   AF-A0A0F9EY04-F1
#
_cell.length_a   1.000
_cell.length_b   1.000
_cell.length_c   1.000
_cell.angle_alpha   90.00
_cell.angle_beta   90.00
_cell.angle_gamma   90.00
#
_symmetry.space_group_name_H-M   'P 1'
#
loop_
_entity.id
_entity.type
_entity.pdbx_description
1 polymer ?
#
loop_
_entity_poly.entity_id
_entity_poly.type
_entity_poly.pdbx_seq_one_letter_code
_entity_poly.pdbx_strand_id
1 'polypeptide(L)'
;MIKKKSEDVVEKQATLTDGTEVKDVSVRWLIDNKSGAKNFAMRQFEIETGGRVPLHNHPEDHEIYVLSGEGKFSNGEGKEEKAEKGDVIYILPNEKHAID
;
A
#
# COMPACT_ATOMS: atom_id res chain seq x y z
N MET A 1 24.43 -0.14 4.65
CA MET A 1 23.36 -0.77 5.46
C MET A 1 22.57 0.34 6.12
N ILE A 2 21.23 0.30 6.05
CA ILE A 2 20.35 1.29 6.69
C ILE A 2 19.52 0.55 7.73
N LYS A 3 19.42 1.11 8.93
CA LYS A 3 18.54 0.64 10.01
C LYS A 3 17.84 1.86 10.61
N LYS A 4 16.51 1.81 10.65
CA LYS A 4 15.65 2.80 11.33
C LYS A 4 14.38 2.09 11.79
N LYS A 5 13.73 2.61 12.84
CA LYS A 5 12.39 2.13 13.21
C LYS A 5 11.39 2.76 12.24
N SER A 6 10.32 2.04 11.90
CA SER A 6 9.29 2.58 11.02
C SER A 6 8.57 3.78 11.64
N GLU A 7 8.37 3.76 12.96
CA GLU A 7 7.76 4.85 13.74
C GLU A 7 8.54 6.18 13.66
N ASP A 8 9.85 6.13 13.38
CA ASP A 8 10.69 7.32 13.21
C ASP A 8 10.57 7.92 11.79
N VAL A 9 9.90 7.24 10.85
CA VAL A 9 9.70 7.72 9.49
C VAL A 9 8.44 8.59 9.43
N VAL A 10 8.62 9.81 8.93
CA VAL A 10 7.53 10.78 8.74
C VAL A 10 6.40 10.16 7.92
N GLU A 11 5.23 10.13 8.53
CA GLU A 11 3.97 9.79 7.88
C GLU A 11 3.50 10.93 6.98
N LYS A 12 2.93 10.57 5.83
CA LYS A 12 2.41 11.51 4.85
C LYS A 12 1.07 11.03 4.34
N GLN A 13 0.26 11.94 3.81
CA GLN A 13 -0.92 11.57 3.04
C GLN A 13 -0.51 10.69 1.85
N ALA A 14 -1.23 9.59 1.62
CA ALA A 14 -1.03 8.79 0.43
C ALA A 14 -1.56 9.52 -0.81
N THR A 15 -0.88 9.34 -1.93
CA THR A 15 -1.27 9.92 -3.22
C THR A 15 -1.26 8.84 -4.30
N LEU A 16 -2.17 8.94 -5.27
CA LEU A 16 -2.10 8.17 -6.50
C LEU A 16 -0.94 8.68 -7.40
N THR A 17 -0.70 7.96 -8.49
CA THR A 17 0.38 8.30 -9.46
C THR A 17 0.19 9.66 -10.12
N ASP A 18 -1.03 10.17 -10.20
CA ASP A 18 -1.35 11.50 -10.74
C ASP A 18 -1.25 12.61 -9.68
N GLY A 19 -0.87 12.26 -8.43
CA GLY A 19 -0.76 13.20 -7.32
C GLY A 19 -2.07 13.42 -6.55
N THR A 20 -3.17 12.77 -6.93
CA THR A 20 -4.44 12.85 -6.19
C THR A 20 -4.28 12.27 -4.81
N GLU A 21 -4.61 13.04 -3.77
CA GLU A 21 -4.60 12.58 -2.39
C GLU A 21 -5.68 11.51 -2.17
N VAL A 22 -5.30 10.44 -1.48
CA VAL A 22 -6.20 9.35 -1.09
C VAL A 22 -6.66 9.63 0.33
N LYS A 23 -7.89 10.11 0.50
CA LYS A 23 -8.45 10.49 1.80
C LYS A 23 -8.37 9.34 2.80
N ASP A 24 -8.03 9.66 4.06
CA ASP A 24 -7.99 8.72 5.19
C ASP A 24 -7.01 7.55 5.00
N VAL A 25 -6.04 7.70 4.08
CA VAL A 25 -4.94 6.76 3.86
C VAL A 25 -3.61 7.49 4.00
N SER A 26 -2.74 6.98 4.86
CA SER A 26 -1.41 7.52 5.09
C SER A 26 -0.33 6.52 4.70
N VAL A 27 0.89 7.03 4.46
CA VAL A 27 2.04 6.23 4.05
C VAL A 27 3.32 6.71 4.71
N ARG A 28 4.13 5.74 5.17
CA ARG A 28 5.54 5.91 5.53
C ARG A 28 6.41 5.26 4.46
N TRP A 29 7.26 6.05 3.81
CA TRP A 29 8.24 5.56 2.84
C TRP A 29 9.48 5.06 3.58
N LEU A 30 9.51 3.76 3.88
CA LEU A 30 10.54 3.14 4.72
C LEU A 30 11.86 2.96 3.94
N ILE A 31 11.82 2.36 2.76
CA ILE A 31 12.97 2.21 1.87
C ILE A 31 12.53 2.62 0.47
N ASP A 32 13.29 3.50 -0.17
CA ASP A 32 12.99 4.09 -1.47
C ASP A 32 14.29 4.43 -2.22
N ASN A 33 14.16 5.13 -3.35
CA ASN A 33 15.31 5.58 -4.14
C ASN A 33 16.24 6.52 -3.36
N LYS A 34 15.72 7.35 -2.44
CA LYS A 34 16.51 8.23 -1.56
C LYS A 34 17.34 7.42 -0.57
N SER A 35 16.87 6.23 -0.22
CA SER A 35 17.59 5.25 0.58
C SER A 35 18.63 4.46 -0.25
N GLY A 36 18.70 4.66 -1.56
CA GLY A 36 19.60 3.97 -2.49
C GLY A 36 19.07 2.64 -3.05
N ALA A 37 17.80 2.30 -2.79
CA ALA A 37 17.18 1.11 -3.36
C ALA A 37 16.93 1.29 -4.86
N LYS A 38 17.23 0.25 -5.65
CA LYS A 38 17.14 0.29 -7.13
C LYS A 38 16.01 -0.55 -7.70
N ASN A 39 15.49 -1.51 -6.92
CA ASN A 39 14.60 -2.55 -7.44
C ASN A 39 13.17 -2.41 -6.91
N PHE A 40 13.01 -2.16 -5.60
CA PHE A 40 11.70 -2.06 -4.96
C PHE A 40 11.74 -1.06 -3.81
N ALA A 41 10.57 -0.51 -3.49
CA ALA A 41 10.36 0.34 -2.33
C ALA A 41 9.61 -0.43 -1.24
N MET A 42 10.02 -0.24 0.01
CA MET A 42 9.28 -0.72 1.17
C MET A 42 8.48 0.44 1.77
N ARG A 43 7.18 0.25 1.91
CA ARG A 43 6.23 1.25 2.38
C ARG A 43 5.37 0.63 3.47
N GLN A 44 4.98 1.42 4.45
CA GLN A 44 3.96 1.05 5.42
C GLN A 44 2.77 1.98 5.21
N PHE A 45 1.62 1.38 4.90
CA PHE A 45 0.36 2.10 4.77
C PHE A 45 -0.49 1.92 6.02
N GLU A 46 -1.28 2.93 6.31
CA GLU A 46 -2.32 2.91 7.33
C GLU A 46 -3.61 3.43 6.67
N ILE A 47 -4.66 2.62 6.74
CA ILE A 47 -5.97 2.91 6.13
C ILE A 47 -6.93 3.01 7.30
N GLU A 48 -7.43 4.21 7.54
CA GLU A 48 -8.41 4.46 8.60
C GLU A 48 -9.77 3.87 8.22
N THR A 49 -10.66 3.71 9.21
CA THR A 49 -12.02 3.24 8.94
C THR A 49 -12.74 4.16 7.95
N GLY A 50 -13.16 3.60 6.81
CA GLY A 50 -13.80 4.34 5.72
C GLY A 50 -12.81 4.98 4.73
N GLY A 51 -11.50 4.87 4.98
CA GLY A 51 -10.47 5.16 4.01
C GLY A 51 -10.48 4.15 2.87
N ARG A 52 -10.15 4.62 1.67
CA ARG A 52 -10.21 3.81 0.47
C ARG A 52 -9.12 4.18 -0.50
N VAL A 53 -8.28 3.22 -0.84
CA VAL A 53 -7.45 3.28 -2.04
C VAL A 53 -8.33 2.92 -3.24
N PRO A 54 -8.68 3.89 -4.12
CA PRO A 54 -9.64 3.65 -5.20
C PRO A 54 -9.09 2.63 -6.20
N LEU A 55 -9.99 2.08 -7.02
CA LEU A 55 -9.61 1.14 -8.06
C LEU A 55 -8.63 1.78 -9.03
N HIS A 56 -7.43 1.20 -9.13
CA HIS A 56 -6.38 1.66 -10.03
C HIS A 56 -5.51 0.47 -10.48
N ASN A 57 -4.52 0.75 -11.33
CA ASN A 57 -3.50 -0.21 -11.73
C ASN A 57 -2.22 0.54 -12.11
N HIS A 58 -1.09 -0.15 -12.06
CA HIS A 58 0.22 0.36 -12.47
C HIS A 58 1.16 -0.81 -12.80
N PRO A 59 2.27 -0.59 -13.52
CA PRO A 59 3.15 -1.67 -13.97
C PRO A 59 3.98 -2.31 -12.85
N GLU A 60 4.13 -1.64 -11.70
CA GLU A 60 4.76 -2.24 -10.52
C GLU A 60 3.82 -3.28 -9.90
N ASP A 61 4.38 -4.41 -9.46
CA ASP A 61 3.67 -5.38 -8.64
C ASP A 61 3.56 -4.91 -7.18
N HIS A 62 2.68 -5.57 -6.42
CA HIS A 62 2.64 -5.41 -4.97
C HIS A 62 2.80 -6.74 -4.27
N GLU A 63 3.69 -6.76 -3.28
CA GLU A 63 3.77 -7.77 -2.24
C GLU A 63 3.36 -7.14 -0.90
N ILE A 64 2.18 -7.49 -0.40
CA ILE A 64 1.57 -6.87 0.79
C ILE A 64 1.49 -7.89 1.91
N TYR A 65 1.89 -7.49 3.11
CA TYR A 65 1.72 -8.23 4.34
C TYR A 65 0.88 -7.40 5.31
N VAL A 66 -0.24 -7.95 5.79
CA VAL A 66 -1.15 -7.23 6.71
C VAL A 66 -0.61 -7.30 8.13
N LEU A 67 -0.18 -6.15 8.67
CA LEU A 67 0.41 -6.06 10.01
C LEU A 67 -0.64 -6.12 11.15
N SER A 68 -1.81 -5.54 10.91
CA SER A 68 -2.91 -5.44 11.87
C SER A 68 -4.20 -4.98 11.18
N GLY A 69 -5.34 -5.14 11.85
CA GLY A 69 -6.65 -4.75 11.33
C GLY A 69 -7.23 -5.78 10.36
N GLU A 70 -8.34 -5.38 9.75
CA GLU A 70 -9.02 -6.10 8.68
C GLU A 70 -9.35 -5.11 7.55
N GLY A 71 -9.39 -5.60 6.33
CA GLY A 71 -9.72 -4.81 5.15
C GLY A 71 -10.17 -5.69 4.00
N LYS A 72 -10.49 -5.07 2.87
CA LYS A 72 -10.97 -5.75 1.67
C LYS A 72 -10.14 -5.37 0.46
N PHE A 73 -9.68 -6.38 -0.26
CA PHE A 73 -9.01 -6.23 -1.55
C PHE A 73 -10.00 -6.57 -2.66
N SER A 74 -10.06 -5.75 -3.70
CA SER A 74 -10.95 -5.94 -4.85
C SER A 74 -10.19 -5.79 -6.15
N ASN A 75 -10.50 -6.62 -7.15
CA ASN A 75 -9.94 -6.47 -8.50
C ASN A 75 -10.80 -5.61 -9.45
N GLY A 76 -11.94 -5.10 -8.97
CA GLY A 76 -12.89 -4.34 -9.79
C GLY A 76 -13.71 -5.16 -10.80
N GLU A 77 -13.55 -6.49 -10.82
CA GLU A 77 -14.28 -7.42 -11.68
C GLU A 77 -15.21 -8.35 -10.88
N GLY A 78 -15.52 -7.95 -9.64
CA GLY A 78 -16.41 -8.67 -8.73
C GLY A 78 -15.70 -9.69 -7.84
N LYS A 79 -14.38 -9.89 -7.99
CA LYS A 79 -13.60 -10.62 -6.99
C LYS A 79 -13.25 -9.67 -5.84
N GLU A 80 -13.64 -10.08 -4.63
CA GLU A 80 -13.31 -9.40 -3.39
C GLU A 80 -12.79 -10.42 -2.38
N GLU A 81 -11.69 -10.10 -1.71
CA GLU A 81 -11.08 -10.93 -0.68
C GLU A 81 -10.97 -10.10 0.60
N LYS A 82 -11.41 -10.67 1.72
CA LYS A 82 -11.10 -10.09 3.03
C LYS A 82 -9.66 -10.45 3.38
N ALA A 83 -8.97 -9.50 3.99
CA ALA A 83 -7.64 -9.72 4.52
C ALA A 83 -7.59 -9.27 5.98
N GLU A 84 -6.91 -10.05 6.80
CA GLU A 84 -6.66 -9.77 8.20
C GLU A 84 -5.18 -9.96 8.54
N LYS A 85 -4.82 -9.66 9.80
CA LYS A 85 -3.43 -9.76 10.27
C LYS A 85 -2.79 -11.10 9.90
N GLY A 86 -1.66 -11.03 9.21
CA GLY A 86 -0.87 -12.18 8.81
C GLY A 86 -1.13 -12.66 7.39
N ASP A 87 -2.18 -12.16 6.74
CA ASP A 87 -2.43 -12.44 5.33
C ASP A 87 -1.38 -11.78 4.43
N VAL A 88 -1.15 -12.45 3.30
CA VAL A 88 -0.24 -12.01 2.25
C VAL A 88 -1.03 -11.88 0.96
N ILE A 89 -0.88 -10.73 0.30
CA ILE A 89 -1.54 -10.42 -0.95
C ILE A 89 -0.47 -10.11 -1.99
N TYR A 90 -0.52 -10.83 -3.10
CA TYR A 90 0.29 -10.56 -4.28
C TYR A 90 -0.62 -10.02 -5.39
N ILE A 91 -0.28 -8.86 -5.93
CA ILE A 91 -1.01 -8.21 -7.02
C ILE A 91 -0.07 -8.10 -8.21
N LEU A 92 -0.47 -8.68 -9.34
CA LEU A 92 0.36 -8.72 -10.53
C LEU A 92 0.53 -7.33 -11.16
N PRO A 93 1.62 -7.12 -11.92
CA PRO A 93 1.78 -5.93 -12.77
C PRO A 93 0.52 -5.67 -13.61
N ASN A 94 0.02 -4.43 -13.55
CA ASN A 94 -1.18 -3.97 -14.26
C ASN A 94 -2.51 -4.64 -13.87
N GLU A 95 -2.53 -5.51 -12.86
CA GLU A 95 -3.79 -6.01 -12.29
C GLU A 95 -4.52 -4.85 -11.60
N LYS A 96 -5.82 -4.69 -11.89
CA LYS A 96 -6.63 -3.69 -11.21
C LYS A 96 -6.81 -4.07 -9.75
N HIS A 97 -6.71 -3.08 -8.87
CA HIS A 97 -6.87 -3.31 -7.44
C HIS A 97 -7.41 -2.08 -6.71
N ALA A 98 -8.21 -2.33 -5.68
CA ALA A 98 -8.68 -1.37 -4.69
C ALA A 98 -8.52 -1.97 -3.28
N ILE A 99 -8.37 -1.09 -2.28
CA ILE A 99 -8.25 -1.48 -0.88
C ILE A 99 -9.20 -0.61 -0.07
N ASP A 100 -10.07 -1.25 0.71
CA ASP A 100 -11.05 -0.65 1.61
C ASP A 100 -10.85 -1.16 3.05
#